data_AF-A0A847CE51-F1
#
_entry.id   AF-A0A847CE51-F1
#
_cell.length_a   1.000
_cell.length_b   1.000
_cell.length_c   1.000
_cell.angle_alpha   90.00
_cell.angle_beta   90.00
_cell.angle_gamma   90.00
#
_symmetry.space_group_name_H-M   'P 1'
#
loop_
_entity.id
_entity.type
_entity.pdbx_description
1 polymer ?
#
loop_
_entity_poly.entity_id
_entity_poly.type
_entity_poly.pdbx_seq_one_letter_code
_entity_poly.pdbx_strand_id
1 'polypeptide(L)'
;MKKRFFVFSVVLFCCFRIWADDNLSIKSIVNPEYYEELMTNKSVQLIHTDREATLVLIPEGEYKNSLLNGVIVKKNNKYPFLTENLFVFNKNEILKNNNSSKKDITIEDISKVVRSISTMKGIKYYSINQKKEFVLYKDTYMIESFENQVKIEDQTSGSADGKIYYCYQNDHSFGECIYKLSYFQNEKTIYTEFNNLGTMGISLFKAVDPYDMKINILVENCGDDILLYLQTDTSFAKIPGIAKFAKNSLIARVESIKTWFLSQF
;
A
#
# COMPACT_ATOMS: atom_id res chain seq x y z
N MET A 1 10.69 78.38 6.15
CA MET A 1 9.76 77.27 6.48
C MET A 1 9.29 76.61 5.18
N LYS A 2 9.84 75.46 4.81
CA LYS A 2 9.41 74.68 3.63
C LYS A 2 8.66 73.43 4.13
N LYS A 3 7.35 73.34 3.84
CA LYS A 3 6.53 72.16 4.16
C LYS A 3 6.80 71.08 3.11
N ARG A 4 7.28 69.90 3.55
CA ARG A 4 7.39 68.70 2.72
C ARG A 4 6.06 67.94 2.80
N PHE A 5 5.42 67.71 1.65
CA PHE A 5 4.30 66.79 1.50
C PHE A 5 4.84 65.36 1.45
N PHE A 6 4.35 64.50 2.33
CA PHE A 6 4.63 63.06 2.30
C PHE A 6 3.46 62.39 1.58
N VAL A 7 3.71 61.84 0.40
CA VAL A 7 2.72 61.07 -0.36
C VAL A 7 2.71 59.65 0.22
N PHE A 8 1.59 59.26 0.81
CA PHE A 8 1.35 57.89 1.26
C PHE A 8 0.86 57.07 0.05
N SER A 9 1.73 56.24 -0.53
CA SER A 9 1.32 55.24 -1.51
C SER A 9 0.66 54.08 -0.78
N VAL A 10 -0.66 53.98 -0.87
CA VAL A 10 -1.43 52.80 -0.45
C VAL A 10 -1.18 51.71 -1.48
N VAL A 11 -0.30 50.76 -1.14
CA VAL A 11 -0.15 49.50 -1.91
C VAL A 11 -1.33 48.61 -1.56
N LEU A 12 -2.31 48.57 -2.45
CA LEU A 12 -3.42 47.62 -2.39
C LEU A 12 -2.84 46.23 -2.71
N PHE A 13 -2.56 45.43 -1.68
CA PHE A 13 -2.27 44.01 -1.86
C PHE A 13 -3.56 43.31 -2.31
N CYS A 14 -3.72 43.13 -3.62
CA CYS A 14 -4.68 42.18 -4.17
C CYS A 14 -4.23 40.77 -3.78
N CYS A 15 -4.70 40.28 -2.64
CA CYS A 15 -4.66 38.87 -2.31
C CYS A 15 -5.60 38.13 -3.28
N PHE A 16 -5.10 37.78 -4.47
CA PHE A 16 -5.68 36.69 -5.23
C PHE A 16 -5.51 35.43 -4.37
N ARG A 17 -6.59 35.03 -3.69
CA ARG A 17 -6.75 33.63 -3.30
C ARG A 17 -6.86 32.85 -4.59
N ILE A 18 -5.72 32.38 -5.09
CA ILE A 18 -5.68 31.28 -6.04
C ILE A 18 -6.33 30.13 -5.28
N TRP A 19 -7.57 29.80 -5.64
CA TRP A 19 -8.12 28.49 -5.31
C TRP A 19 -7.21 27.53 -6.07
N ALA A 20 -6.24 26.94 -5.36
CA ALA A 20 -5.57 25.77 -5.86
C ALA A 20 -6.69 24.75 -6.14
N ASP A 21 -6.62 24.11 -7.29
CA ASP A 21 -7.47 22.97 -7.59
C ASP A 21 -7.07 21.88 -6.58
N ASP A 22 -7.72 21.90 -5.41
CA ASP A 22 -7.27 21.17 -4.20
C ASP A 22 -7.48 19.65 -4.32
N ASN A 23 -8.03 19.17 -5.43
CA ASN A 23 -8.16 17.75 -5.73
C ASN A 23 -6.93 17.25 -6.50
N LEU A 24 -6.17 16.37 -5.86
CA LEU A 24 -5.08 15.66 -6.50
C LEU A 24 -5.63 14.85 -7.68
N SER A 25 -5.31 15.24 -8.91
CA SER A 25 -5.78 14.52 -10.09
C SER A 25 -4.97 13.24 -10.26
N ILE A 26 -5.66 12.11 -10.46
CA ILE A 26 -5.00 10.83 -10.79
C ILE A 26 -4.08 10.99 -12.00
N LYS A 27 -4.49 11.79 -13.00
CA LYS A 27 -3.72 12.04 -14.21
C LYS A 27 -2.36 12.71 -13.93
N SER A 28 -2.26 13.53 -12.88
CA SER A 28 -1.01 14.23 -12.54
C SER A 28 -0.04 13.37 -11.75
N ILE A 29 -0.49 12.26 -11.16
CA ILE A 29 0.33 11.41 -10.29
C ILE A 29 0.62 10.03 -10.87
N VAL A 30 -0.16 9.57 -11.85
CA VAL A 30 0.07 8.27 -12.51
C VAL A 30 0.99 8.45 -13.72
N ASN A 31 1.82 7.45 -13.97
CA ASN A 31 2.63 7.38 -15.19
C ASN A 31 1.73 7.52 -16.44
N PRO A 32 1.95 8.53 -17.30
CA PRO A 32 1.09 8.81 -18.45
C PRO A 32 0.91 7.62 -19.41
N GLU A 33 1.89 6.73 -19.50
CA GLU A 33 1.83 5.52 -20.36
C GLU A 33 0.69 4.57 -19.94
N TYR A 34 0.40 4.50 -18.64
CA TYR A 34 -0.55 3.56 -18.06
C TYR A 34 -1.90 4.20 -17.68
N TYR A 35 -2.05 5.51 -17.86
CA TYR A 35 -3.24 6.24 -17.42
C TYR A 35 -4.52 5.75 -18.11
N GLU A 36 -4.52 5.61 -19.43
CA GLU A 36 -5.71 5.16 -20.18
C GLU A 36 -6.11 3.73 -19.83
N GLU A 37 -5.12 2.84 -19.67
CA GLU A 37 -5.35 1.46 -19.22
C GLU A 37 -5.95 1.44 -17.81
N LEU A 38 -5.37 2.22 -16.88
CA LEU A 38 -5.85 2.32 -15.51
C LEU A 38 -7.31 2.81 -15.47
N MET A 39 -7.64 3.85 -16.21
CA MET A 39 -8.99 4.42 -16.18
C MET A 39 -10.03 3.50 -16.83
N THR A 40 -9.64 2.73 -17.84
CA THR A 40 -10.49 1.76 -18.55
C THR A 40 -10.70 0.49 -17.74
N ASN A 41 -9.62 -0.13 -17.27
CA ASN A 41 -9.64 -1.43 -16.60
C ASN A 41 -9.78 -1.31 -15.07
N LYS A 42 -9.74 -0.09 -14.53
CA LYS A 42 -9.67 0.21 -13.09
C LYS A 42 -8.45 -0.39 -12.38
N SER A 43 -7.51 -0.93 -13.15
CA SER A 43 -6.31 -1.60 -12.64
C SER A 43 -5.21 -1.69 -13.70
N VAL A 44 -3.95 -1.65 -13.24
CA VAL A 44 -2.75 -1.97 -14.01
C VAL A 44 -1.84 -2.81 -13.13
N GLN A 45 -1.23 -3.86 -13.68
CA GLN A 45 -0.31 -4.75 -12.96
C GLN A 45 0.96 -4.98 -13.78
N LEU A 46 2.11 -4.79 -13.14
CA LEU A 46 3.42 -5.16 -13.69
C LEU A 46 4.09 -6.19 -12.79
N ILE A 47 4.78 -7.14 -13.43
CA ILE A 47 5.56 -8.18 -12.76
C ILE A 47 6.96 -8.14 -13.31
N HIS A 48 7.93 -7.97 -12.43
CA HIS A 48 9.34 -7.95 -12.77
C HIS A 48 10.04 -9.15 -12.14
N THR A 49 10.82 -9.85 -12.95
CA THR A 49 11.64 -11.00 -12.52
C THR A 49 13.13 -10.72 -12.71
N ASP A 50 13.48 -9.47 -12.93
CA ASP A 50 14.84 -8.99 -13.09
C ASP A 50 15.37 -8.44 -11.77
N ARG A 51 16.68 -8.55 -11.55
CA ARG A 51 17.30 -8.10 -10.28
C ARG A 51 17.40 -6.58 -10.16
N GLU A 52 17.41 -5.90 -11.30
CA GLU A 52 17.56 -4.44 -11.43
C GLU A 52 16.23 -3.77 -11.74
N ALA A 53 15.12 -4.46 -11.50
CA ALA A 53 13.78 -3.92 -11.73
C ALA A 53 13.59 -2.62 -10.92
N THR A 54 13.14 -1.58 -11.62
CA THR A 54 12.73 -0.32 -11.01
C THR A 54 11.20 -0.28 -10.91
N LEU A 55 10.69 0.53 -9.98
CA LEU A 55 9.25 0.75 -9.87
C LEU A 55 8.78 1.68 -10.99
N VAL A 56 7.79 1.24 -11.76
CA VAL A 56 7.27 1.93 -12.95
C VAL A 56 5.87 2.49 -12.72
N LEU A 57 5.04 1.81 -11.93
CA LEU A 57 3.65 2.21 -11.65
C LEU A 57 3.51 3.08 -10.39
N ILE A 58 4.61 3.33 -9.70
CA ILE A 58 4.63 4.15 -8.49
C ILE A 58 4.05 5.55 -8.76
N PRO A 59 3.08 6.02 -7.96
CA PRO A 59 2.55 7.37 -8.10
C PRO A 59 3.61 8.44 -7.80
N GLU A 60 3.54 9.57 -8.50
CA GLU A 60 4.24 10.80 -8.11
C GLU A 60 3.67 11.30 -6.77
N GLY A 61 4.56 11.72 -5.88
CA GLY A 61 4.17 12.19 -4.56
C GLY A 61 5.32 12.20 -3.57
N GLU A 62 5.02 12.58 -2.34
CA GLU A 62 6.00 12.74 -1.25
C GLU A 62 6.76 11.44 -0.97
N TYR A 63 6.09 10.30 -1.03
CA TYR A 63 6.67 9.00 -0.66
C TYR A 63 7.31 8.25 -1.83
N LYS A 64 7.34 8.83 -3.04
CA LYS A 64 7.92 8.18 -4.23
C LYS A 64 9.37 7.75 -4.02
N ASN A 65 10.19 8.66 -3.49
CA ASN A 65 11.61 8.39 -3.24
C ASN A 65 11.81 7.35 -2.14
N SER A 66 10.96 7.34 -1.10
CA SER A 66 11.02 6.34 -0.03
C SER A 66 10.76 4.92 -0.56
N LEU A 67 9.78 4.77 -1.45
CA LEU A 67 9.48 3.51 -2.12
C LEU A 67 10.60 3.07 -3.07
N LEU A 68 11.12 3.98 -3.91
CA LEU A 68 12.22 3.69 -4.83
C LEU A 68 13.49 3.24 -4.09
N ASN A 69 13.86 3.95 -3.02
CA ASN A 69 15.00 3.60 -2.18
C ASN A 69 14.73 2.36 -1.30
N GLY A 70 13.46 1.98 -1.15
CA GLY A 70 13.01 0.86 -0.35
C GLY A 70 13.09 -0.50 -1.06
N VAL A 71 13.34 -0.55 -2.37
CA VAL A 71 13.43 -1.82 -3.12
C VAL A 71 14.55 -2.70 -2.55
N ILE A 72 14.27 -3.99 -2.37
CA ILE A 72 15.21 -4.94 -1.78
C ILE A 72 16.33 -5.24 -2.77
N VAL A 73 17.56 -5.20 -2.27
CA VAL A 73 18.74 -5.64 -3.03
C VAL A 73 18.68 -7.14 -3.31
N LYS A 74 18.54 -7.51 -4.59
CA LYS A 74 18.37 -8.90 -5.01
C LYS A 74 19.69 -9.67 -5.04
N LYS A 75 19.78 -10.73 -4.25
CA LYS A 75 20.97 -11.60 -4.18
C LYS A 75 21.09 -12.50 -5.42
N ASN A 76 22.32 -12.73 -5.91
CA ASN A 76 22.57 -13.53 -7.13
C ASN A 76 22.14 -15.01 -7.03
N ASN A 77 22.20 -15.57 -5.83
CA ASN A 77 21.79 -16.95 -5.54
C ASN A 77 20.28 -17.08 -5.28
N LYS A 78 19.50 -16.01 -5.40
CA LYS A 78 18.06 -15.99 -5.18
C LYS A 78 17.26 -15.71 -6.45
N TYR A 79 15.98 -16.05 -6.40
CA TYR A 79 15.01 -15.72 -7.43
C TYR A 79 14.35 -14.36 -7.09
N PRO A 80 14.63 -13.30 -7.87
CA PRO A 80 14.00 -12.01 -7.68
C PRO A 80 12.55 -12.03 -8.15
N PHE A 81 11.68 -11.32 -7.45
CA PHE A 81 10.31 -11.14 -7.86
C PHE A 81 9.78 -9.83 -7.29
N LEU A 82 9.27 -8.96 -8.17
CA LEU A 82 8.66 -7.69 -7.81
C LEU A 82 7.33 -7.58 -8.55
N THR A 83 6.28 -7.17 -7.85
CA THR A 83 5.00 -6.82 -8.48
C THR A 83 4.58 -5.43 -8.08
N GLU A 84 4.03 -4.70 -9.04
CA GLU A 84 3.38 -3.42 -8.85
C GLU A 84 1.95 -3.53 -9.31
N ASN A 85 1.03 -2.98 -8.54
CA ASN A 85 -0.39 -3.02 -8.83
C ASN A 85 -0.98 -1.69 -8.49
N LEU A 86 -1.62 -1.07 -9.47
CA LEU A 86 -2.26 0.23 -9.32
C LEU A 86 -3.76 0.04 -9.57
N PHE A 87 -4.59 0.57 -8.68
CA PHE A 87 -6.04 0.47 -8.77
C PHE A 87 -6.68 1.83 -8.54
N VAL A 88 -7.76 2.12 -9.26
CA VAL A 88 -8.57 3.32 -9.06
C VAL A 88 -10.00 2.93 -8.72
N PHE A 89 -10.56 3.58 -7.70
CA PHE A 89 -11.93 3.35 -7.25
C PHE A 89 -12.65 4.65 -7.00
N ASN A 90 -13.94 4.70 -7.33
CA ASN A 90 -14.78 5.82 -6.96
C ASN A 90 -15.34 5.62 -5.54
N LYS A 91 -15.22 6.64 -4.69
CA LYS A 91 -15.66 6.56 -3.29
C LYS A 91 -17.17 6.34 -3.16
N ASN A 92 -17.97 6.98 -4.00
CA ASN A 92 -19.43 6.82 -3.95
C ASN A 92 -19.85 5.40 -4.30
N GLU A 93 -19.14 4.75 -5.24
CA GLU A 93 -19.38 3.35 -5.57
C GLU A 93 -19.01 2.42 -4.40
N ILE A 94 -17.89 2.66 -3.72
CA ILE A 94 -17.49 1.89 -2.53
C ILE A 94 -18.57 2.00 -1.44
N LEU A 95 -18.95 3.22 -1.08
CA LEU A 95 -19.95 3.47 -0.02
C LEU A 95 -21.30 2.83 -0.35
N LYS A 96 -21.74 2.94 -1.62
CA LYS A 96 -22.97 2.31 -2.09
C LYS A 96 -22.89 0.78 -2.00
N ASN A 97 -21.80 0.18 -2.45
CA ASN A 97 -21.63 -1.29 -2.45
C ASN A 97 -21.64 -1.88 -1.04
N ASN A 98 -21.17 -1.11 -0.05
CA ASN A 98 -21.15 -1.55 1.35
C ASN A 98 -22.38 -1.11 2.16
N ASN A 99 -23.37 -0.46 1.53
CA ASN A 99 -24.54 0.13 2.22
C ASN A 99 -24.13 1.08 3.37
N SER A 100 -23.02 1.79 3.19
CA SER A 100 -22.47 2.69 4.20
C SER A 100 -23.33 3.95 4.32
N SER A 101 -23.57 4.40 5.56
CA SER A 101 -24.27 5.68 5.82
C SER A 101 -23.34 6.89 5.73
N LYS A 102 -22.05 6.67 5.48
CA LYS A 102 -21.07 7.75 5.30
C LYS A 102 -21.34 8.53 4.02
N LYS A 103 -20.95 9.81 4.03
CA LYS A 103 -21.08 10.71 2.88
C LYS A 103 -19.81 10.79 2.04
N ASP A 104 -18.66 10.45 2.63
CA ASP A 104 -17.34 10.50 2.00
C ASP A 104 -16.40 9.53 2.73
N ILE A 105 -15.28 9.20 2.09
CA ILE A 105 -14.15 8.44 2.64
C ILE A 105 -12.96 9.41 2.76
N THR A 106 -12.55 9.71 3.99
CA THR A 106 -11.41 10.62 4.26
C THR A 106 -10.08 9.87 4.36
N ILE A 107 -8.96 10.59 4.42
CA ILE A 107 -7.65 9.96 4.62
C ILE A 107 -7.55 9.29 6.00
N GLU A 108 -8.25 9.80 7.02
CA GLU A 108 -8.33 9.17 8.34
C GLU A 108 -9.09 7.85 8.30
N ASP A 109 -10.14 7.76 7.47
CA ASP A 109 -10.85 6.50 7.26
C ASP A 109 -9.94 5.48 6.58
N ILE A 110 -9.26 5.88 5.52
CA ILE A 110 -8.29 5.02 4.81
C ILE A 110 -7.16 4.58 5.76
N SER A 111 -6.60 5.52 6.53
CA SER A 111 -5.55 5.27 7.53
C SER A 111 -5.98 4.22 8.57
N LYS A 112 -7.22 4.33 9.09
CA LYS A 112 -7.78 3.34 10.01
C LYS A 112 -7.87 1.98 9.35
N VAL A 113 -8.36 1.89 8.12
CA VAL A 113 -8.47 0.61 7.38
C VAL A 113 -7.10 -0.05 7.24
N VAL A 114 -6.10 0.68 6.73
CA VAL A 114 -4.74 0.16 6.51
C VAL A 114 -4.06 -0.25 7.84
N ARG A 115 -4.49 0.31 8.97
CA ARG A 115 -4.02 -0.04 10.33
C ARG A 115 -4.88 -1.10 11.03
N SER A 116 -5.99 -1.53 10.44
CA SER A 116 -6.91 -2.53 11.02
C SER A 116 -6.48 -3.96 10.66
N ILE A 117 -5.24 -4.33 11.01
CA ILE A 117 -4.59 -5.58 10.62
C ILE A 117 -5.36 -6.82 11.06
N SER A 118 -6.01 -6.78 12.23
CA SER A 118 -6.79 -7.91 12.75
C SER A 118 -8.02 -8.23 11.91
N THR A 119 -8.57 -7.26 11.18
CA THR A 119 -9.74 -7.44 10.31
C THR A 119 -9.42 -8.22 9.03
N MET A 120 -8.12 -8.39 8.71
CA MET A 120 -7.69 -9.25 7.61
C MET A 120 -7.86 -10.75 7.93
N LYS A 121 -8.25 -11.10 9.17
CA LYS A 121 -8.44 -12.49 9.59
C LYS A 121 -9.58 -13.13 8.82
N GLY A 122 -9.32 -14.28 8.22
CA GLY A 122 -10.32 -15.03 7.49
C GLY A 122 -10.56 -14.56 6.06
N ILE A 123 -9.87 -13.51 5.58
CA ILE A 123 -9.99 -13.10 4.16
C ILE A 123 -9.58 -14.28 3.27
N LYS A 124 -10.22 -14.41 2.12
CA LYS A 124 -10.06 -15.54 1.22
C LYS A 124 -9.42 -15.13 -0.09
N TYR A 125 -8.79 -16.10 -0.74
CA TYR A 125 -8.29 -15.98 -2.11
C TYR A 125 -8.68 -17.20 -2.94
N TYR A 126 -8.84 -17.02 -4.25
CA TYR A 126 -9.03 -18.12 -5.18
C TYR A 126 -7.67 -18.65 -5.66
N SER A 127 -7.38 -19.92 -5.39
CA SER A 127 -6.16 -20.56 -5.89
C SER A 127 -6.35 -21.03 -7.33
N ILE A 128 -5.67 -20.38 -8.29
CA ILE A 128 -5.69 -20.78 -9.71
C ILE A 128 -5.23 -22.24 -9.88
N ASN A 129 -4.20 -22.66 -9.13
CA ASN A 129 -3.64 -24.00 -9.23
C ASN A 129 -4.60 -25.08 -8.73
N GLN A 130 -5.30 -24.82 -7.62
CA GLN A 130 -6.19 -25.79 -6.97
C GLN A 130 -7.67 -25.59 -7.31
N LYS A 131 -7.99 -24.55 -8.08
CA LYS A 131 -9.33 -24.16 -8.54
C LYS A 131 -10.39 -24.05 -7.43
N LYS A 132 -9.99 -23.59 -6.25
CA LYS A 132 -10.89 -23.39 -5.10
C LYS A 132 -10.43 -22.24 -4.20
N GLU A 133 -11.34 -21.77 -3.36
CA GLU A 133 -11.05 -20.76 -2.36
C GLU A 133 -10.27 -21.34 -1.17
N PHE A 134 -9.39 -20.51 -0.61
CA PHE A 134 -8.70 -20.77 0.64
C PHE A 134 -8.74 -19.52 1.51
N VAL A 135 -8.74 -19.73 2.83
CA VAL A 135 -8.45 -18.65 3.78
C VAL A 135 -6.99 -18.25 3.63
N LEU A 136 -6.75 -17.00 3.27
CA LEU A 136 -5.42 -16.41 3.12
C LEU A 136 -4.74 -16.25 4.48
N TYR A 137 -5.41 -15.60 5.45
CA TYR A 137 -4.89 -15.42 6.80
C TYR A 137 -5.76 -16.16 7.81
N LYS A 138 -5.25 -17.27 8.36
CA LYS A 138 -5.95 -18.04 9.40
C LYS A 138 -6.06 -17.26 10.70
N ASP A 139 -5.02 -16.50 11.00
CA ASP A 139 -4.98 -15.55 12.10
C ASP A 139 -4.09 -14.37 11.70
N THR A 140 -4.41 -13.19 12.23
CA THR A 140 -3.66 -11.95 11.98
C THR A 140 -4.00 -10.95 13.07
N TYR A 141 -2.99 -10.29 13.62
CA TYR A 141 -3.13 -9.32 14.70
C TYR A 141 -1.82 -8.53 14.90
N MET A 142 -1.92 -7.37 15.52
CA MET A 142 -0.75 -6.63 15.99
C MET A 142 -0.12 -7.32 17.21
N ILE A 143 1.20 -7.18 17.35
CA ILE A 143 1.98 -7.70 18.48
C ILE A 143 2.84 -6.59 19.10
N GLU A 144 3.20 -6.72 20.38
CA GLU A 144 4.04 -5.73 21.08
C GLU A 144 5.40 -5.55 20.41
N SER A 145 6.10 -6.66 20.12
CA SER A 145 7.39 -6.63 19.44
C SER A 145 7.67 -7.95 18.71
N PHE A 146 8.80 -8.01 17.98
CA PHE A 146 9.26 -9.23 17.35
C PHE A 146 9.68 -10.31 18.36
N GLU A 147 10.32 -9.88 19.45
CA GLU A 147 10.79 -10.72 20.54
C GLU A 147 9.64 -11.15 21.44
N ASN A 148 8.77 -10.20 21.79
CA ASN A 148 7.60 -10.42 22.64
C ASN A 148 6.33 -10.37 21.79
N GLN A 149 5.97 -11.51 21.21
CA GLN A 149 4.85 -11.67 20.27
C GLN A 149 3.48 -11.69 20.97
N VAL A 150 3.35 -10.94 22.06
CA VAL A 150 2.10 -10.77 22.79
C VAL A 150 1.14 -10.01 21.89
N LYS A 151 -0.03 -10.60 21.66
CA LYS A 151 -1.10 -9.98 20.88
C LYS A 151 -1.57 -8.69 21.55
N ILE A 152 -1.71 -7.64 20.75
CA ILE A 152 -2.30 -6.36 21.14
C ILE A 152 -3.43 -5.96 20.18
N GLU A 153 -4.23 -4.98 20.60
CA GLU A 153 -5.27 -4.39 19.76
C GLU A 153 -4.68 -3.56 18.62
N ASP A 154 -5.42 -3.46 17.52
CA ASP A 154 -5.03 -2.64 16.38
C ASP A 154 -4.93 -1.17 16.78
N GLN A 155 -3.75 -0.59 16.58
CA GLN A 155 -3.47 0.79 16.91
C GLN A 155 -4.01 1.68 15.80
N THR A 156 -5.27 2.14 15.88
CA THR A 156 -5.96 2.92 14.83
C THR A 156 -6.26 4.38 15.23
N SER A 157 -5.98 4.78 16.47
CA SER A 157 -6.20 6.15 16.94
C SER A 157 -5.16 7.13 16.40
N GLY A 158 -5.59 8.37 16.15
CA GLY A 158 -4.74 9.49 15.71
C GLY A 158 -4.06 9.29 14.34
N SER A 159 -3.20 10.24 13.96
CA SER A 159 -2.39 10.13 12.74
C SER A 159 -1.52 8.87 12.75
N ALA A 160 -1.33 8.25 11.59
CA ALA A 160 -0.41 7.14 11.41
C ALA A 160 1.06 7.58 11.25
N ASP A 161 1.31 8.88 11.04
CA ASP A 161 2.62 9.36 10.61
C ASP A 161 3.74 9.05 11.61
N GLY A 162 4.86 8.53 11.09
CA GLY A 162 6.04 8.13 11.86
C GLY A 162 5.86 6.92 12.78
N LYS A 163 4.70 6.26 12.76
CA LYS A 163 4.44 5.13 13.67
C LYS A 163 5.08 3.84 13.18
N ILE A 164 5.56 3.06 14.15
CA ILE A 164 6.12 1.73 13.93
C ILE A 164 5.37 0.74 14.79
N TYR A 165 4.91 -0.34 14.18
CA TYR A 165 4.22 -1.44 14.85
C TYR A 165 4.75 -2.78 14.34
N TYR A 166 4.24 -3.85 14.92
CA TYR A 166 4.56 -5.22 14.53
C TYR A 166 3.25 -5.99 14.35
N CYS A 167 3.24 -6.93 13.41
CA CYS A 167 2.11 -7.83 13.27
C CYS A 167 2.54 -9.27 13.02
N TYR A 168 1.69 -10.18 13.46
CA TYR A 168 1.73 -11.60 13.13
C TYR A 168 0.66 -11.89 12.08
N GLN A 169 0.99 -12.72 11.09
CA GLN A 169 0.08 -13.24 10.08
C GLN A 169 0.34 -14.73 9.88
N ASN A 170 -0.68 -15.57 10.10
CA ASN A 170 -0.65 -16.98 9.73
C ASN A 170 -1.18 -17.13 8.30
N ASP A 171 -0.28 -16.96 7.34
CA ASP A 171 -0.53 -17.00 5.90
C ASP A 171 -0.67 -18.45 5.39
N HIS A 172 -1.61 -18.66 4.47
CA HIS A 172 -1.91 -19.96 3.88
C HIS A 172 -0.70 -20.67 3.24
N SER A 173 0.09 -19.93 2.47
CA SER A 173 1.24 -20.48 1.76
C SER A 173 2.51 -20.38 2.59
N PHE A 174 2.66 -19.29 3.33
CA PHE A 174 3.90 -18.92 4.00
C PHE A 174 4.02 -19.39 5.46
N GLY A 175 2.89 -19.80 6.05
CA GLY A 175 2.81 -20.12 7.46
C GLY A 175 2.87 -18.85 8.31
N GLU A 176 3.54 -18.95 9.46
CA GLU A 176 3.66 -17.85 10.40
C GLU A 176 4.65 -16.79 9.88
N CYS A 177 4.17 -15.57 9.73
CA CYS A 177 4.91 -14.44 9.22
C CYS A 177 4.84 -13.31 10.24
N ILE A 178 5.98 -12.69 10.55
CA ILE A 178 6.03 -11.54 11.43
C ILE A 178 6.62 -10.38 10.65
N TYR A 179 5.93 -9.24 10.69
CA TYR A 179 6.32 -8.04 9.97
C TYR A 179 6.57 -6.88 10.93
N LYS A 180 7.56 -6.05 10.61
CA LYS A 180 7.63 -4.67 11.08
C LYS A 180 6.83 -3.80 10.13
N LEU A 181 5.94 -2.99 10.67
CA LEU A 181 5.10 -2.05 9.95
C LEU A 181 5.61 -0.64 10.20
N SER A 182 5.89 0.13 9.16
CA SER A 182 6.25 1.55 9.26
C SER A 182 5.23 2.38 8.50
N TYR A 183 4.61 3.36 9.17
CA TYR A 183 3.53 4.16 8.65
C TYR A 183 3.95 5.62 8.46
N PHE A 184 3.46 6.21 7.37
CA PHE A 184 3.63 7.61 7.01
C PHE A 184 2.29 8.15 6.54
N GLN A 185 1.95 9.36 6.97
CA GLN A 185 0.66 9.96 6.64
C GLN A 185 0.75 11.47 6.49
N ASN A 186 0.12 11.99 5.45
CA ASN A 186 -0.16 13.41 5.30
C ASN A 186 -1.67 13.62 5.07
N GLU A 187 -2.08 14.81 4.63
CA GLU A 187 -3.49 15.18 4.44
C GLU A 187 -4.21 14.39 3.33
N LYS A 188 -3.48 13.78 2.40
CA LYS A 188 -4.04 13.10 1.23
C LYS A 188 -3.53 11.66 1.05
N THR A 189 -2.46 11.30 1.75
CA THR A 189 -1.72 10.07 1.49
C THR A 189 -1.51 9.28 2.78
N ILE A 190 -1.66 7.96 2.69
CA ILE A 190 -1.13 7.01 3.67
C ILE A 190 -0.19 6.06 2.94
N TYR A 191 1.01 5.90 3.47
CA TYR A 191 2.00 4.93 3.04
C TYR A 191 2.33 4.00 4.21
N THR A 192 2.31 2.69 3.97
CA THR A 192 2.82 1.71 4.92
C THR A 192 3.76 0.72 4.26
N GLU A 193 4.83 0.42 4.98
CA GLU A 193 5.84 -0.58 4.61
C GLU A 193 5.77 -1.76 5.60
N PHE A 194 5.69 -2.96 5.06
CA PHE A 194 5.76 -4.22 5.79
C PHE A 194 7.09 -4.88 5.45
N ASN A 195 7.95 -5.09 6.45
CA ASN A 195 9.19 -5.83 6.29
C ASN A 195 9.14 -7.13 7.08
N ASN A 196 9.37 -8.27 6.42
CA ASN A 196 9.39 -9.54 7.12
C ASN A 196 10.61 -9.60 8.07
N LEU A 197 10.38 -9.96 9.33
CA LEU A 197 11.43 -10.09 10.34
C LEU A 197 11.88 -11.54 10.52
N GLY A 198 10.99 -12.49 10.24
CA GLY A 198 11.26 -13.92 10.29
C GLY A 198 11.49 -14.54 8.92
N THR A 199 12.02 -15.76 8.93
CA THR A 199 12.03 -16.63 7.75
C THR A 199 10.59 -17.06 7.42
N MET A 200 10.20 -16.95 6.16
CA MET A 200 8.91 -17.46 5.67
C MET A 200 9.12 -18.79 4.95
N GLY A 201 8.26 -19.77 5.23
CA GLY A 201 8.33 -21.11 4.65
C GLY A 201 7.46 -21.24 3.41
N ILE A 202 7.70 -22.22 2.54
CA ILE A 202 6.69 -22.76 1.63
C ILE A 202 6.71 -24.26 1.83
N SER A 203 5.63 -24.81 2.43
CA SER A 203 5.63 -26.20 2.87
C SER A 203 6.84 -26.49 3.78
N LEU A 204 7.67 -27.47 3.46
CA LEU A 204 8.86 -27.86 4.22
C LEU A 204 10.11 -27.02 3.93
N PHE A 205 10.05 -26.08 2.99
CA PHE A 205 11.22 -25.31 2.55
C PHE A 205 11.24 -23.89 3.14
N LYS A 206 12.42 -23.41 3.52
CA LYS A 206 12.63 -21.98 3.78
C LYS A 206 12.65 -21.24 2.44
N ALA A 207 11.71 -20.32 2.24
CA ALA A 207 11.50 -19.67 0.95
C ALA A 207 11.97 -18.23 0.92
N VAL A 208 11.82 -17.51 2.03
CA VAL A 208 12.19 -16.09 2.14
C VAL A 208 12.94 -15.90 3.46
N ASP A 209 14.12 -15.29 3.39
CA ASP A 209 14.90 -14.96 4.60
C ASP A 209 14.38 -13.67 5.24
N PRO A 210 14.71 -13.39 6.51
CA PRO A 210 14.46 -12.09 7.12
C PRO A 210 14.89 -10.93 6.20
N TYR A 211 14.03 -9.92 6.10
CA TYR A 211 14.20 -8.71 5.28
C TYR A 211 14.26 -8.92 3.76
N ASP A 212 14.04 -10.15 3.27
CA ASP A 212 14.00 -10.44 1.84
C ASP A 212 12.57 -10.41 1.25
N MET A 213 11.56 -9.92 2.00
CA MET A 213 10.24 -9.53 1.51
C MET A 213 9.80 -8.18 2.10
N LYS A 214 9.36 -7.30 1.20
CA LYS A 214 8.78 -6.01 1.49
C LYS A 214 7.45 -5.89 0.78
N ILE A 215 6.41 -5.49 1.52
CA ILE A 215 5.09 -5.17 0.97
C ILE A 215 4.82 -3.70 1.27
N ASN A 216 4.42 -2.96 0.25
CA ASN A 216 4.11 -1.55 0.35
C ASN A 216 2.65 -1.34 -0.05
N ILE A 217 1.94 -0.58 0.77
CA ILE A 217 0.58 -0.09 0.48
C ILE A 217 0.68 1.43 0.52
N LEU A 218 0.42 2.07 -0.62
CA LEU A 218 0.29 3.51 -0.74
C LEU A 218 -1.13 3.80 -1.21
N VAL A 219 -1.81 4.70 -0.51
CA VAL A 219 -3.16 5.13 -0.88
C VAL A 219 -3.19 6.65 -0.97
N GLU A 220 -3.61 7.15 -2.12
CA GLU A 220 -3.83 8.57 -2.38
C GLU A 220 -5.34 8.85 -2.43
N ASN A 221 -5.75 9.88 -1.71
CA ASN A 221 -7.09 10.44 -1.75
C ASN A 221 -7.15 11.51 -2.86
N CYS A 222 -7.81 11.17 -3.97
CA CYS A 222 -7.86 11.95 -5.20
C CYS A 222 -9.22 12.64 -5.41
N GLY A 223 -9.77 13.24 -4.35
CA GLY A 223 -11.10 13.87 -4.41
C GLY A 223 -12.21 12.82 -4.37
N ASP A 224 -12.90 12.59 -5.49
CA ASP A 224 -13.97 11.60 -5.59
C ASP A 224 -13.46 10.15 -5.72
N ASP A 225 -12.18 9.99 -6.05
CA ASP A 225 -11.55 8.71 -6.28
C ASP A 225 -10.47 8.38 -5.22
N ILE A 226 -10.14 7.10 -5.11
CA ILE A 226 -9.02 6.56 -4.34
C ILE A 226 -8.08 5.87 -5.32
N LEU A 227 -6.80 6.22 -5.26
CA LEU A 227 -5.73 5.49 -5.94
C LEU A 227 -5.03 4.59 -4.94
N LEU A 228 -5.10 3.28 -5.15
CA LEU A 228 -4.44 2.26 -4.33
C LEU A 228 -3.26 1.67 -5.11
N TYR A 229 -2.06 1.84 -4.58
CA TYR A 229 -0.84 1.20 -5.06
C TYR A 229 -0.41 0.10 -4.09
N LEU A 230 -0.29 -1.13 -4.60
CA LEU A 230 0.20 -2.29 -3.88
C LEU A 230 1.47 -2.80 -4.56
N GLN A 231 2.57 -2.81 -3.81
CA GLN A 231 3.82 -3.39 -4.26
C GLN A 231 4.25 -4.54 -3.36
N THR A 232 4.72 -5.62 -3.94
CA THR A 232 5.37 -6.72 -3.22
C THR A 232 6.69 -7.00 -3.88
N ASP A 233 7.77 -6.87 -3.11
CA ASP A 233 9.12 -7.04 -3.58
C ASP A 233 9.78 -8.12 -2.73
N THR A 234 10.30 -9.17 -3.37
CA THR A 234 10.74 -10.38 -2.67
C THR A 234 11.98 -11.00 -3.32
N SER A 235 12.84 -11.61 -2.52
CA SER A 235 13.97 -12.41 -2.95
C SER A 235 13.83 -13.84 -2.42
N PHE A 236 13.34 -14.73 -3.28
CA PHE A 236 13.05 -16.12 -2.92
C PHE A 236 14.29 -17.01 -3.01
N ALA A 237 14.34 -18.07 -2.20
CA ALA A 237 15.26 -19.18 -2.41
C ALA A 237 15.02 -19.81 -3.80
N LYS A 238 16.09 -20.21 -4.49
CA LYS A 238 16.00 -20.91 -5.78
C LYS A 238 15.62 -22.37 -5.59
N ILE A 239 14.31 -22.62 -5.49
CA ILE A 239 13.73 -23.97 -5.45
C ILE A 239 12.91 -24.25 -6.71
N PRO A 240 12.78 -25.51 -7.16
CA PRO A 240 11.95 -25.85 -8.32
C PRO A 240 10.51 -25.33 -8.19
N GLY A 241 10.00 -24.69 -9.25
CA GLY A 241 8.63 -24.17 -9.28
C GLY A 241 8.42 -22.82 -8.59
N ILE A 242 9.46 -22.21 -7.99
CA ILE A 242 9.32 -20.95 -7.25
C ILE A 242 8.78 -19.80 -8.09
N ALA A 243 9.18 -19.70 -9.37
CA ALA A 243 8.71 -18.65 -10.27
C ALA A 243 7.19 -18.69 -10.48
N LYS A 244 6.65 -19.89 -10.76
CA LYS A 244 5.21 -20.11 -10.94
C LYS A 244 4.46 -19.89 -9.63
N PHE A 245 5.03 -20.33 -8.51
CA PHE A 245 4.47 -20.07 -7.18
C PHE A 245 4.40 -18.57 -6.92
N ALA A 246 5.51 -17.84 -7.04
CA ALA A 246 5.59 -16.41 -6.76
C ALA A 246 4.53 -15.64 -7.55
N LYS A 247 4.46 -15.88 -8.87
CA LYS A 247 3.45 -15.29 -9.75
C LYS A 247 2.03 -15.57 -9.27
N ASN A 248 1.62 -16.84 -9.17
CA ASN A 248 0.22 -17.19 -8.90
C ASN A 248 -0.20 -16.84 -7.46
N SER A 249 0.72 -17.01 -6.51
CA SER A 249 0.47 -16.83 -5.08
C SER A 249 0.38 -15.34 -4.74
N LEU A 250 1.29 -14.50 -5.25
CA LEU A 250 1.32 -13.07 -4.92
C LEU A 250 0.23 -12.29 -5.66
N ILE A 251 -0.07 -12.60 -6.93
CA ILE A 251 -1.20 -11.98 -7.65
C ILE A 251 -2.52 -12.20 -6.89
N ALA A 252 -2.77 -13.42 -6.43
CA ALA A 252 -4.00 -13.73 -5.70
C ALA A 252 -4.09 -13.00 -4.35
N ARG A 253 -2.95 -12.72 -3.70
CA ARG A 253 -2.89 -11.92 -2.47
C ARG A 253 -3.27 -10.47 -2.71
N VAL A 254 -2.71 -9.86 -3.76
CA VAL A 254 -3.02 -8.47 -4.13
C VAL A 254 -4.52 -8.31 -4.30
N GLU A 255 -5.17 -9.19 -5.06
CA GLU A 255 -6.61 -9.15 -5.27
C GLU A 255 -7.39 -9.31 -3.96
N SER A 256 -6.97 -10.22 -3.08
CA SER A 256 -7.64 -10.44 -1.79
C SER A 256 -7.48 -9.25 -0.84
N ILE A 257 -6.31 -8.62 -0.83
CA ILE A 257 -6.02 -7.42 -0.02
C ILE A 257 -6.83 -6.23 -0.56
N LYS A 258 -6.91 -6.06 -1.88
CA LYS A 258 -7.77 -5.07 -2.52
C LYS A 258 -9.24 -5.25 -2.13
N THR A 259 -9.78 -6.47 -2.25
CA THR A 259 -11.15 -6.77 -1.86
C THR A 259 -11.40 -6.52 -0.37
N TRP A 260 -10.46 -6.95 0.50
CA TRP A 260 -10.53 -6.64 1.91
C TRP A 260 -10.59 -5.12 2.14
N PHE A 261 -9.64 -4.35 1.60
CA PHE A 261 -9.57 -2.90 1.76
C PHE A 261 -10.90 -2.22 1.40
N LEU A 262 -11.47 -2.54 0.23
CA LEU A 262 -12.73 -1.94 -0.23
C LEU A 262 -13.93 -2.30 0.65
N SER A 263 -13.92 -3.48 1.29
CA SER A 263 -15.03 -3.94 2.15
C SER A 263 -15.09 -3.26 3.51
N GLN A 264 -14.11 -2.43 3.88
CA GLN A 264 -14.00 -1.83 5.22
C GLN A 264 -14.71 -0.47 5.37
N PHE A 265 -15.30 0.09 4.31
CA PHE A 265 -15.90 1.44 4.29
C PHE A 265 -17.43 1.42 4.31
#